data_AF-A0A527YNC6-F1
#
_entry.id   AF-A0A527YNC6-F1
#
_cell.length_a   1.000
_cell.length_b   1.000
_cell.length_c   1.000
_cell.angle_alpha   90.00
_cell.angle_beta   90.00
_cell.angle_gamma   90.00
#
_symmetry.space_group_name_H-M   'P 1'
#
loop_
_entity.id
_entity.type
_entity.pdbx_description
1 polymer ?
#
loop_
_entity_poly.entity_id
_entity_poly.type
_entity_poly.pdbx_seq_one_letter_code
_entity_poly.pdbx_strand_id
1 'polypeptide(L)'
;QGCIFKIAGDSVLIEFNSAVRAVQCAIELQRNMAKANCELPEARHIVLRIGVNLGDVIVEGSDLYGDGVNIAARLEGLAEPGGVLVSG
;
A
#
# COMPACT_ATOMS: atom_id res chain seq x y z
N GLN A 1 8.96 -1.14 -11.63
CA GLN A 1 7.90 -2.16 -11.55
C GLN A 1 7.62 -2.33 -10.06
N GLY A 2 6.60 -3.10 -9.66
CA GLY A 2 6.36 -3.40 -8.25
C GLY A 2 6.56 -4.89 -7.98
N CYS A 3 7.08 -5.24 -6.82
CA CYS A 3 7.24 -6.62 -6.37
C CYS A 3 6.40 -6.82 -5.10
N ILE A 4 5.49 -7.80 -5.11
CA ILE A 4 4.74 -8.19 -3.92
C ILE A 4 5.68 -9.03 -3.06
N PHE A 5 6.00 -8.54 -1.86
CA PHE A 5 6.88 -9.24 -0.92
C PHE A 5 6.09 -10.09 0.07
N LYS A 6 4.95 -9.57 0.54
CA LYS A 6 4.20 -10.25 1.59
C LYS A 6 2.71 -9.99 1.47
N ILE A 7 1.94 -11.03 1.77
CA ILE A 7 0.50 -10.95 2.01
C ILE A 7 0.29 -11.46 3.43
N ALA A 8 -0.29 -10.64 4.30
CA ALA A 8 -0.53 -10.96 5.70
C ALA A 8 -1.97 -10.58 6.06
N GLY A 9 -2.84 -11.58 6.14
CA GLY A 9 -4.27 -11.35 6.32
C GLY A 9 -4.85 -10.62 5.10
N ASP A 10 -5.32 -9.40 5.33
CA ASP A 10 -5.87 -8.47 4.33
C ASP A 10 -4.84 -7.43 3.84
N SER A 11 -3.64 -7.42 4.41
CA SER A 11 -2.59 -6.46 4.09
C SER A 11 -1.61 -7.03 3.06
N VAL A 12 -1.16 -6.18 2.14
CA VAL A 12 -0.17 -6.52 1.11
C VAL A 12 1.00 -5.54 1.18
N LEU A 13 2.22 -6.06 1.23
CA LEU A 13 3.45 -5.28 1.15
C LEU A 13 4.02 -5.35 -0.27
N ILE A 14 4.15 -4.19 -0.90
CA ILE A 14 4.66 -4.05 -2.27
C ILE A 14 5.85 -3.10 -2.25
N GLU A 15 6.98 -3.54 -2.80
CA GLU A 15 8.17 -2.71 -2.97
C GLU A 15 8.23 -2.18 -4.41
N PHE A 16 8.74 -0.96 -4.54
CA PHE A 16 8.99 -0.34 -5.82
C PHE A 16 10.36 0.34 -5.80
N ASN A 17 11.12 0.11 -6.86
CA ASN A 17 12.38 0.80 -7.13
C ASN A 17 12.23 2.31 -7.46
N SER A 18 11.04 2.88 -7.29
CA SER A 18 10.73 4.28 -7.58
C SER A 18 9.55 4.75 -6.73
N ALA A 19 9.78 5.78 -5.92
CA ALA A 19 8.74 6.41 -5.12
C ALA A 19 7.58 6.93 -5.99
N VAL A 20 7.89 7.50 -7.16
CA VAL A 20 6.88 7.96 -8.12
C VAL A 20 5.96 6.82 -8.56
N ARG A 21 6.54 5.66 -8.87
CA ARG A 21 5.75 4.47 -9.28
C ARG A 21 4.93 3.91 -8.14
N ALA A 22 5.45 3.92 -6.91
CA ALA A 22 4.71 3.49 -5.72
C ALA A 22 3.46 4.37 -5.51
N VAL A 23 3.63 5.69 -5.55
CA VAL A 23 2.53 6.66 -5.37
C VAL A 23 1.52 6.56 -6.52
N GLN A 24 1.99 6.43 -7.77
CA GLN A 24 1.08 6.22 -8.91
C GLN A 24 0.24 4.95 -8.76
N CYS A 25 0.88 3.84 -8.38
CA CYS A 25 0.18 2.58 -8.13
C CYS A 25 -0.86 2.72 -7.01
N ALA A 26 -0.51 3.39 -5.90
CA ALA A 26 -1.44 3.65 -4.80
C ALA A 26 -2.68 4.44 -5.26
N ILE A 27 -2.48 5.50 -6.06
CA ILE A 27 -3.58 6.30 -6.60
C ILE A 27 -4.46 5.48 -7.56
N GLU A 28 -3.85 4.69 -8.43
CA GLU A 28 -4.58 3.81 -9.36
C GLU A 28 -5.39 2.74 -8.62
N LEU A 29 -4.83 2.14 -7.57
CA LEU A 29 -5.54 1.18 -6.72
C LEU A 29 -6.77 1.82 -6.06
N GLN A 30 -6.62 3.00 -5.45
CA GLN A 30 -7.76 3.70 -4.84
C GLN A 30 -8.85 4.02 -5.87
N ARG A 31 -8.48 4.51 -7.05
CA ARG A 31 -9.44 4.80 -8.13
C ARG A 31 -10.16 3.55 -8.62
N ASN A 32 -9.45 2.44 -8.78
CA ASN A 32 -10.04 1.19 -9.25
C ASN A 32 -10.95 0.57 -8.19
N MET A 33 -10.61 0.67 -6.91
CA MET A 33 -11.50 0.23 -5.82
C MET A 33 -12.75 1.11 -5.71
N ALA A 34 -12.61 2.42 -5.82
CA ALA A 34 -13.77 3.32 -5.86
C ALA A 34 -14.72 2.96 -7.01
N LYS A 35 -14.19 2.72 -8.21
CA LYS A 35 -14.98 2.26 -9.37
C LYS A 35 -15.65 0.91 -9.13
N ALA A 36 -14.93 -0.06 -8.58
CA ALA A 36 -15.48 -1.39 -8.28
C ALA A 36 -16.61 -1.31 -7.24
N ASN A 37 -16.50 -0.40 -6.28
CA ASN A 37 -17.53 -0.17 -5.27
C ASN A 37 -18.79 0.52 -5.82
N CYS A 38 -18.71 1.28 -6.92
CA CYS A 38 -19.88 1.98 -7.49
C CYS A 38 -21.03 1.03 -7.89
N GLU A 39 -20.73 -0.21 -8.25
CA GLU A 39 -21.73 -1.22 -8.65
C GLU A 39 -22.24 -2.06 -7.47
N LEU A 40 -21.81 -1.73 -6.25
CA LEU A 40 -22.04 -2.52 -5.05
C LEU A 40 -22.85 -1.74 -4.01
N PRO A 41 -23.72 -2.42 -3.24
CA PRO A 41 -24.25 -1.85 -2.01
C PRO A 41 -23.11 -1.50 -1.05
N GLU A 42 -23.27 -0.42 -0.28
CA GLU A 42 -22.26 0.10 0.66
C GLU A 42 -21.71 -0.96 1.61
N ALA A 43 -22.57 -1.87 2.10
CA ALA A 43 -22.18 -2.97 2.98
C ALA A 43 -21.18 -3.97 2.35
N ARG A 44 -20.97 -3.92 1.03
CA ARG A 44 -19.99 -4.75 0.31
C ARG A 44 -18.79 -3.95 -0.21
N HIS A 45 -18.69 -2.66 0.11
CA HIS A 45 -17.57 -1.85 -0.34
C HIS A 45 -16.29 -2.33 0.32
N ILE A 46 -15.25 -2.53 -0.51
CA ILE A 46 -13.90 -2.77 -0.03
C ILE A 46 -13.15 -1.46 -0.14
N VAL A 47 -12.72 -0.92 1.00
CA VAL A 47 -12.05 0.38 1.07
C VAL A 47 -10.64 0.16 1.60
N LEU A 48 -9.65 0.45 0.77
CA LEU A 48 -8.24 0.24 1.12
C LEU A 48 -7.69 1.43 1.89
N ARG A 49 -6.79 1.14 2.83
CA ARG A 49 -5.85 2.11 3.38
C ARG A 49 -4.48 1.84 2.78
N ILE A 50 -3.75 2.89 2.40
CA ILE A 50 -2.44 2.73 1.77
C ILE A 50 -1.43 3.66 2.44
N GLY A 51 -0.33 3.09 2.91
CA GLY A 51 0.87 3.81 3.35
C GLY A 51 2.03 3.62 2.38
N VAL A 52 2.70 4.71 2.01
CA VAL A 52 3.89 4.69 1.15
C VAL A 52 5.05 5.36 1.88
N ASN A 53 6.16 4.66 2.05
CA ASN A 53 7.38 5.24 2.60
C ASN A 53 8.56 5.05 1.64
N LEU A 54 9.38 6.09 1.48
CA LEU A 54 10.71 5.97 0.89
C LEU A 54 11.74 5.75 2.00
N GLY A 55 12.60 4.74 1.86
CA GLY A 55 13.67 4.49 2.81
C GLY A 55 14.47 3.26 2.45
N ASP A 56 15.59 3.09 3.15
CA ASP A 56 16.45 1.92 2.96
C ASP A 56 15.77 0.67 3.51
N VAL A 57 15.79 -0.39 2.69
CA VAL A 57 15.26 -1.70 3.02
C VAL A 57 16.25 -2.77 2.60
N ILE A 58 16.29 -3.86 3.35
CA ILE A 58 17.16 -5.00 3.11
C ILE A 58 16.28 -6.16 2.67
N VAL A 59 16.58 -6.72 1.50
CA VAL A 59 15.96 -7.96 1.02
C VAL A 59 16.80 -9.12 1.52
N GLU A 60 16.21 -10.00 2.32
CA GLU A 60 16.85 -11.25 2.75
C GLU A 60 15.99 -12.44 2.34
N GLY A 61 16.44 -13.18 1.33
CA GLY A 61 15.68 -14.26 0.73
C GLY A 61 14.38 -13.75 0.10
N SER A 62 13.25 -14.11 0.68
CA SER A 62 11.91 -13.69 0.23
C SER A 62 11.24 -12.66 1.15
N ASP A 63 11.96 -12.13 2.15
CA ASP A 63 11.40 -11.17 3.11
C ASP A 63 12.09 -9.81 2.99
N LEU A 64 11.37 -8.77 3.44
CA LEU A 64 11.81 -7.38 3.39
C LEU A 64 11.91 -6.81 4.80
N TYR A 65 13.11 -6.39 5.18
CA TYR A 65 13.41 -5.83 6.48
C TYR A 65 13.84 -4.37 6.39
N GLY A 66 13.72 -3.65 7.50
CA GLY A 66 14.16 -2.27 7.64
C GLY A 66 13.09 -1.38 8.24
N ASP A 67 13.52 -0.25 8.80
CA ASP A 67 12.63 0.72 9.41
C ASP A 67 11.61 1.28 8.42
N GLY A 68 11.98 1.34 7.13
CA GLY A 68 11.08 1.78 6.08
C GLY A 68 9.81 0.93 5.94
N VAL A 69 9.89 -0.37 6.23
CA VAL A 69 8.74 -1.28 6.22
C VAL A 69 7.81 -0.98 7.39
N ASN A 70 8.38 -0.77 8.58
CA ASN A 70 7.63 -0.44 9.78
C ASN A 70 6.94 0.93 9.66
N ILE A 71 7.61 1.91 9.04
CA ILE A 71 7.03 3.24 8.78
C ILE A 71 5.88 3.12 7.77
N ALA A 72 6.06 2.40 6.65
CA ALA A 72 5.00 2.18 5.67
C ALA A 72 3.76 1.52 6.29
N ALA A 73 3.95 0.48 7.10
CA ALA A 73 2.87 -0.19 7.83
C ALA A 73 2.18 0.76 8.82
N ARG A 74 2.95 1.59 9.53
CA ARG A 74 2.40 2.60 10.43
C ARG A 74 1.57 3.66 9.68
N LEU A 75 2.02 4.08 8.51
CA LEU A 75 1.27 5.01 7.66
C LEU A 75 -0.04 4.40 7.17
N GLU A 76 -0.05 3.12 6.77
CA GLU A 76 -1.29 2.42 6.40
C GLU A 76 -2.28 2.43 7.56
N GLY A 77 -1.84 2.07 8.77
CA GLY A 77 -2.71 2.07 9.96
C GLY A 77 -3.22 3.45 10.38
N LEU A 78 -2.55 4.53 9.98
CA LEU A 78 -2.97 5.92 10.24
C LEU A 78 -3.82 6.51 9.11
N ALA A 79 -3.81 5.91 7.92
CA ALA A 79 -4.57 6.43 6.79
C ALA A 79 -6.08 6.29 7.04
N GLU A 80 -6.84 7.28 6.62
CA GLU A 80 -8.30 7.14 6.56
C GLU A 80 -8.69 6.10 5.50
N PRO A 81 -9.85 5.42 5.61
CA PRO A 81 -10.35 4.54 4.56
C PRO A 81 -10.42 5.27 3.20
N GLY A 82 -9.76 4.73 2.17
CA GLY A 82 -9.66 5.36 0.85
C GLY A 82 -8.51 6.36 0.72
N GLY A 83 -7.78 6.59 1.81
CA GLY A 83 -6.65 7.50 1.90
C GLY A 83 -5.33 6.88 1.44
N VAL A 84 -4.40 7.77 1.10
CA VAL A 84 -2.99 7.44 0.85
C VAL A 84 -2.14 8.38 1.70
N LEU A 85 -1.37 7.82 2.64
CA LEU A 85 -0.37 8.57 3.39
C LEU A 85 1.03 8.30 2.86
N VAL A 86 1.85 9.33 2.81
CA VAL A 86 3.20 9.27 2.22
C VAL A 86 4.22 9.90 3.17
N SER A 87 5.37 9.25 3.33
CA SER A 87 6.57 9.80 3.98
C SER A 87 7.84 9.47 3.17
N GLY A 88 8.95 10.13 3.51
CA GLY A 88 10.27 9.88 2.94
C GLY A 88 11.38 10.58 3.68
#